data_AF-A0A0K2SVD3-F1
#
_entry.id   AF-A0A0K2SVD3-F1
#
_cell.length_a   1.000
_cell.length_b   1.000
_cell.length_c   1.000
_cell.angle_alpha   90.00
_cell.angle_beta   90.00
_cell.angle_gamma   90.00
#
_symmetry.space_group_name_H-M   'P 1'
#
loop_
_entity.id
_entity.type
_entity.pdbx_description
1 polymer ?
#
loop_
_entity_poly.entity_id
_entity_poly.type
_entity_poly.pdbx_seq_one_letter_code
_entity_poly.pdbx_strand_id
1 'polypeptide(L)'
;HMMTKSEIHAVMAGGFATIAGSVLAAFIIFGVDATHLLSASIMSAPAALASAKLLYPESKKSKTEANSLMDNFKVKGEATNLLDAATQGAITAVQLVMNICACLIAFLAFIGLLNSLLSWGGNLVGYSDITFEFLLGKLFIPLAWILGCDNKDLHEVGELIGIKSFLTEFVAFQKLGISHTLSRRSRIIATYALCGFANPA
;
A
#
# COMPACT_ATOMS: atom_id res chain seq x y z
N HIS A 1 19.31 -16.85 9.85
CA HIS A 1 18.53 -17.93 9.19
C HIS A 1 17.93 -18.89 10.23
N MET A 2 16.97 -18.44 11.05
CA MET A 2 16.31 -19.31 12.05
C MET A 2 14.82 -19.57 11.78
N MET A 3 14.21 -18.81 10.88
CA MET A 3 12.77 -18.83 10.66
C MET A 3 12.32 -19.94 9.69
N THR A 4 11.13 -20.48 9.92
CA THR A 4 10.45 -21.40 8.99
C THR A 4 9.94 -20.64 7.76
N LYS A 5 9.53 -21.38 6.72
CA LYS A 5 8.92 -20.75 5.53
C LYS A 5 7.62 -20.01 5.87
N SER A 6 6.83 -20.51 6.81
CA SER A 6 5.58 -19.86 7.22
C SER A 6 5.83 -18.62 8.07
N GLU A 7 6.87 -18.62 8.89
CA GLU A 7 7.33 -17.42 9.59
C GLU A 7 7.85 -16.35 8.63
N ILE A 8 8.67 -16.73 7.63
CA ILE A 8 9.13 -15.79 6.58
C ILE A 8 7.92 -15.23 5.81
N HIS A 9 6.97 -16.07 5.44
CA HIS A 9 5.75 -15.62 4.76
C HIS A 9 4.96 -14.62 5.62
N ALA A 10 4.82 -14.86 6.92
CA ALA A 10 4.16 -13.94 7.83
C ALA A 10 4.89 -12.58 7.95
N VAL A 11 6.23 -12.58 7.97
CA VAL A 11 7.02 -11.34 7.96
C VAL A 11 6.83 -10.57 6.65
N MET A 12 6.90 -11.24 5.50
CA MET A 12 6.67 -10.60 4.20
C MET A 12 5.25 -10.04 4.09
N ALA A 13 4.24 -10.84 4.46
CA ALA A 13 2.85 -10.41 4.46
C ALA A 13 2.62 -9.19 5.37
N GLY A 14 3.23 -9.17 6.57
CA GLY A 14 3.20 -8.00 7.45
C GLY A 14 3.79 -6.75 6.81
N GLY A 15 4.92 -6.89 6.10
CA GLY A 15 5.56 -5.79 5.37
C GLY A 15 4.66 -5.22 4.26
N PHE A 16 4.00 -6.07 3.47
CA PHE A 16 3.10 -5.62 2.40
C PHE A 16 1.73 -5.13 2.90
N ALA A 17 1.24 -5.64 4.03
CA ALA A 17 -0.07 -5.26 4.56
C ALA A 17 -0.07 -3.92 5.29
N THR A 18 1.10 -3.38 5.64
CA THR A 18 1.24 -2.15 6.41
C THR A 18 1.89 -1.05 5.57
N ILE A 19 1.82 0.18 6.05
CA ILE A 19 2.57 1.32 5.53
C ILE A 19 3.63 1.75 6.54
N ALA A 20 4.73 2.32 6.04
CA ALA A 20 5.77 2.87 6.90
C ALA A 20 5.33 4.21 7.47
N GLY A 21 5.69 4.48 8.73
CA GLY A 21 5.45 5.78 9.37
C GLY A 21 6.10 6.95 8.63
N SER A 22 7.19 6.70 7.89
CA SER A 22 7.87 7.71 7.06
C SER A 22 7.00 8.26 5.93
N VAL A 23 6.11 7.44 5.35
CA VAL A 23 5.22 7.84 4.24
C VAL A 23 3.82 8.21 4.71
N LEU A 24 3.43 7.78 5.91
CA LEU A 24 2.13 8.10 6.51
C LEU A 24 1.88 9.61 6.59
N ALA A 25 2.90 10.41 6.93
CA ALA A 25 2.80 11.86 6.94
C ALA A 25 2.49 12.46 5.55
N ALA A 26 3.03 11.87 4.48
CA ALA A 26 2.76 12.34 3.12
C ALA A 26 1.28 12.14 2.73
N PHE A 27 0.67 11.02 3.12
CA PHE A 27 -0.75 10.77 2.85
C PHE A 27 -1.68 11.69 3.63
N ILE A 28 -1.30 12.09 4.85
CA ILE A 28 -2.03 13.09 5.62
C ILE A 28 -1.98 14.45 4.91
N ILE A 29 -0.82 14.84 4.36
CA ILE A 29 -0.66 16.09 3.59
C ILE A 29 -1.54 16.07 2.32
N PHE A 30 -1.75 14.90 1.70
CA PHE A 30 -2.70 14.77 0.58
C PHE A 30 -4.18 14.98 0.97
N GLY A 31 -4.50 15.10 2.27
CA GLY A 31 -5.86 15.36 2.75
C GLY A 31 -6.59 14.12 3.25
N VAL A 32 -5.87 13.00 3.46
CA VAL A 32 -6.44 11.78 4.04
C VAL A 32 -6.50 11.92 5.57
N ASP A 33 -7.60 11.45 6.16
CA ASP A 33 -7.79 11.52 7.61
C ASP A 33 -6.74 10.68 8.37
N ALA A 34 -5.92 11.36 9.17
CA ALA A 34 -4.87 10.77 9.97
C ALA A 34 -5.39 9.73 10.97
N THR A 35 -6.61 9.93 11.49
CA THR A 35 -7.21 9.00 12.46
C THR A 35 -7.45 7.64 11.81
N HIS A 36 -8.03 7.64 10.61
CA HIS A 36 -8.30 6.43 9.85
C HIS A 36 -7.02 5.76 9.32
N LEU A 37 -6.02 6.52 8.89
CA LEU A 37 -4.72 5.96 8.48
C LEU A 37 -4.00 5.25 9.63
N LEU A 38 -4.00 5.87 10.82
CA LEU A 38 -3.37 5.28 12.01
C LEU A 38 -4.12 4.03 12.46
N SER A 39 -5.46 4.09 12.50
CA SER A 39 -6.29 2.92 12.83
C SER A 39 -6.07 1.77 11.84
N ALA A 40 -6.03 2.06 10.53
CA ALA A 40 -5.75 1.06 9.50
C ALA A 40 -4.37 0.41 9.71
N SER A 41 -3.34 1.21 9.97
CA SER A 41 -1.98 0.70 10.20
C SER A 41 -1.90 -0.28 11.38
N ILE A 42 -2.60 0.02 12.48
CA ILE A 42 -2.66 -0.86 13.66
C ILE A 42 -3.46 -2.14 13.35
N MET A 43 -4.59 -2.02 12.65
CA MET A 43 -5.44 -3.15 12.28
C MET A 43 -4.78 -4.11 11.27
N SER A 44 -3.91 -3.58 10.40
CA SER A 44 -3.19 -4.38 9.41
C SER A 44 -2.24 -5.41 10.05
N ALA A 45 -1.68 -5.16 11.22
CA ALA A 45 -0.77 -6.11 11.87
C ALA A 45 -1.43 -7.47 12.22
N PRO A 46 -2.53 -7.53 13.00
CA PRO A 46 -3.24 -8.78 13.26
C PRO A 46 -3.91 -9.34 12.01
N ALA A 47 -4.44 -8.49 11.12
CA ALA A 47 -5.05 -8.94 9.87
C ALA A 47 -4.04 -9.64 8.95
N ALA A 48 -2.83 -9.09 8.81
CA ALA A 48 -1.75 -9.69 8.02
C ALA A 48 -1.34 -11.04 8.58
N LEU A 49 -1.23 -11.17 9.91
CA LEU A 49 -0.89 -12.44 10.54
C LEU A 49 -1.98 -13.49 10.33
N ALA A 50 -3.25 -13.10 10.48
CA ALA A 50 -4.40 -13.97 10.22
C ALA A 50 -4.41 -14.44 8.77
N SER A 51 -4.31 -13.52 7.80
CA SER A 51 -4.26 -13.83 6.38
C SER A 51 -3.05 -14.70 6.00
N ALA A 52 -1.87 -14.40 6.54
CA ALA A 52 -0.65 -15.15 6.27
C ALA A 52 -0.74 -16.59 6.79
N LYS A 53 -1.29 -16.80 8.00
CA LYS A 53 -1.42 -18.15 8.58
C LYS A 53 -2.61 -18.93 8.02
N LEU A 54 -3.63 -18.25 7.49
CA LEU A 54 -4.68 -18.90 6.70
C LEU A 54 -4.15 -19.37 5.34
N LEU A 55 -3.35 -18.54 4.66
CA LEU A 55 -2.81 -18.85 3.33
C LEU A 55 -1.66 -19.87 3.39
N TYR A 56 -0.74 -19.70 4.34
CA TYR A 56 0.43 -20.55 4.50
C TYR A 56 0.62 -20.93 5.98
N PRO A 57 -0.13 -21.94 6.48
CA PRO A 57 -0.09 -22.34 7.88
C PRO A 57 1.26 -22.91 8.31
N GLU A 58 1.53 -22.83 9.61
CA GLU A 58 2.76 -23.36 10.19
C GLU A 58 2.73 -24.89 10.21
N SER A 59 3.70 -25.51 9.54
CA SER A 59 3.82 -26.97 9.45
C SER A 59 5.04 -27.52 10.21
N LYS A 60 5.97 -26.65 10.60
CA LYS A 60 7.22 -27.03 11.26
C LYS A 60 7.27 -26.43 12.66
N LYS A 61 7.95 -27.11 13.58
CA LYS A 61 8.20 -26.55 14.90
C LYS A 61 9.11 -25.32 14.77
N SER A 62 8.64 -24.19 15.30
CA SER A 62 9.40 -22.94 15.32
C SER A 62 10.70 -23.13 16.09
N LYS A 63 11.80 -22.59 15.56
CA LYS A 63 13.10 -22.53 16.24
C LYS A 63 13.30 -21.18 16.95
N THR A 64 12.29 -20.32 16.94
CA THR A 64 12.27 -18.95 17.45
C THR A 64 11.45 -18.84 18.74
N GLU A 65 11.45 -19.90 19.56
CA GLU A 65 10.81 -19.88 20.88
C GLU A 65 11.55 -18.91 21.81
N ALA A 66 10.81 -18.21 22.69
CA ALA A 66 11.32 -17.11 23.52
C ALA A 66 12.62 -17.44 24.30
N ASN A 67 12.78 -18.69 24.72
CA ASN A 67 13.97 -19.16 25.45
C ASN A 67 15.24 -19.25 24.59
N SER A 68 15.13 -19.40 23.26
CA SER A 68 16.27 -19.51 22.34
C SER A 68 16.79 -18.15 21.83
N LEU A 69 15.99 -17.08 22.01
CA LEU A 69 16.30 -15.74 21.51
C LEU A 69 17.04 -14.86 22.52
N MET A 70 16.88 -15.12 23.83
CA MET A 70 17.49 -14.29 24.88
C MET A 70 19.02 -14.30 24.87
N ASP A 71 19.66 -15.39 24.40
CA ASP A 71 21.11 -15.52 24.42
C ASP A 71 21.82 -14.87 23.21
N ASN A 72 21.09 -14.58 22.12
CA ASN A 72 21.69 -14.13 20.84
C ASN A 72 21.20 -12.78 20.31
N PHE A 73 20.16 -12.17 20.91
CA PHE A 73 19.62 -10.88 20.44
C PHE A 73 20.28 -9.69 21.15
N LYS A 74 21.50 -9.33 20.72
CA LYS A 74 22.04 -7.99 20.97
C LYS A 74 21.67 -7.08 19.81
N VAL A 75 20.57 -6.35 19.93
CA VAL A 75 20.28 -5.19 19.07
C VAL A 75 21.28 -4.10 19.47
N LYS A 76 22.48 -4.12 18.88
CA LYS A 76 23.38 -2.97 18.95
C LYS A 76 22.88 -1.96 17.91
N GLY A 77 22.33 -0.85 18.38
CA GLY A 77 22.19 0.32 17.52
C GLY A 77 23.58 0.79 17.12
N GLU A 78 23.79 1.05 15.83
CA GLU A 78 25.05 1.61 15.32
C GLU A 78 25.24 3.08 15.75
N ALA A 79 24.16 3.76 16.11
CA ALA A 79 24.17 5.15 16.53
C ALA A 79 24.78 5.32 17.92
N THR A 80 25.72 6.26 18.02
CA THR A 80 26.46 6.57 19.26
C THR A 80 25.72 7.51 20.19
N ASN A 81 24.83 8.37 19.65
CA ASN A 81 24.03 9.33 20.40
C ASN A 81 22.74 9.69 19.63
N LEU A 82 21.83 10.45 20.27
CA LEU A 82 20.54 10.84 19.67
C LEU A 82 20.69 11.65 18.38
N LEU A 83 21.70 12.53 18.31
CA LEU A 83 21.93 13.37 17.13
C LEU A 83 22.43 12.51 15.96
N ASP A 84 23.35 11.59 16.20
CA ASP A 84 23.85 10.62 15.24
C ASP A 84 22.70 9.75 14.68
N ALA A 85 21.83 9.24 15.54
CA ALA A 85 20.63 8.52 15.11
C ALA A 85 19.69 9.37 14.24
N ALA A 86 19.48 10.65 14.61
CA ALA A 86 18.66 11.57 13.83
C ALA A 86 19.28 11.88 12.45
N THR A 87 20.60 12.09 12.39
CA THR A 87 21.32 12.33 11.14
C THR A 87 21.31 11.11 10.22
N GLN A 88 21.54 9.91 10.76
CA GLN A 88 21.46 8.66 9.99
C GLN A 88 20.04 8.42 9.44
N GLY A 89 19.01 8.71 10.25
CA GLY A 89 17.61 8.66 9.83
C GLY A 89 17.33 9.63 8.68
N ALA A 90 17.83 10.88 8.75
CA ALA A 90 17.68 11.86 7.69
C ALA A 90 18.37 11.43 6.38
N ILE A 91 19.59 10.90 6.45
CA ILE A 91 20.33 10.40 5.27
C ILE A 91 19.57 9.24 4.61
N THR A 92 19.08 8.29 5.42
CA THR A 92 18.29 7.15 4.92
C THR A 92 16.98 7.63 4.27
N ALA A 93 16.34 8.66 4.84
CA ALA A 93 15.13 9.25 4.29
C ALA A 93 15.36 9.90 2.92
N VAL A 94 16.49 10.58 2.71
CA VAL A 94 16.82 11.16 1.40
C VAL A 94 16.86 10.08 0.32
N GLN A 95 17.54 8.96 0.59
CA GLN A 95 17.60 7.85 -0.36
C GLN A 95 16.22 7.25 -0.64
N LEU A 96 15.41 7.07 0.41
CA LEU A 96 14.03 6.58 0.29
C LEU A 96 13.18 7.51 -0.60
N VAL A 97 13.20 8.81 -0.34
CA VAL A 97 12.43 9.81 -1.10
C VAL A 97 12.87 9.85 -2.56
N MET A 98 14.18 9.81 -2.83
CA MET A 98 14.71 9.77 -4.19
C MET A 98 14.20 8.55 -4.97
N ASN A 99 14.19 7.38 -4.34
CA ASN A 99 13.64 6.16 -4.96
C ASN A 99 12.14 6.30 -5.24
N ILE A 100 11.36 6.83 -4.29
CA ILE A 100 9.92 7.06 -4.48
C ILE A 100 9.69 8.02 -5.66
N CYS A 101 10.40 9.15 -5.72
CA CYS A 101 10.26 10.12 -6.81
C CYS A 101 10.61 9.49 -8.18
N ALA A 102 11.70 8.74 -8.26
CA ALA A 102 12.10 8.07 -9.49
C ALA A 102 11.05 7.06 -9.96
N CYS A 103 10.56 6.21 -9.05
CA CYS A 103 9.50 5.25 -9.35
C CYS A 103 8.20 5.95 -9.78
N LEU A 104 7.78 7.02 -9.10
CA LEU A 104 6.57 7.76 -9.46
C LEU A 104 6.66 8.37 -10.86
N ILE A 105 7.79 8.97 -11.22
CA ILE A 105 7.99 9.52 -12.57
C ILE A 105 7.87 8.41 -13.62
N ALA A 106 8.53 7.26 -13.40
CA ALA A 106 8.48 6.13 -14.32
C ALA A 106 7.06 5.57 -14.47
N PHE A 107 6.34 5.37 -13.35
CA PHE A 107 4.97 4.85 -13.38
C PHE A 107 3.99 5.84 -14.02
N LEU A 108 4.06 7.13 -13.69
CA LEU A 108 3.19 8.15 -14.30
C LEU A 108 3.42 8.25 -15.82
N ALA A 109 4.68 8.20 -16.26
CA ALA A 109 5.00 8.16 -17.69
C ALA A 109 4.46 6.89 -18.38
N PHE A 110 4.60 5.74 -17.73
CA PHE A 110 4.09 4.46 -18.26
C PHE A 110 2.56 4.44 -18.35
N ILE A 111 1.85 4.94 -17.33
CA ILE A 111 0.39 5.08 -17.36
C ILE A 111 -0.02 6.05 -18.47
N GLY A 112 0.68 7.19 -18.60
CA GLY A 112 0.43 8.15 -19.67
C GLY A 112 0.56 7.52 -21.06
N LEU A 113 1.56 6.66 -21.25
CA LEU A 113 1.72 5.87 -22.46
C LEU A 113 0.55 4.89 -22.66
N LEU A 114 0.17 4.12 -21.63
CA LEU A 114 -0.96 3.19 -21.70
C LEU A 114 -2.27 3.91 -22.02
N ASN A 115 -2.56 5.01 -21.35
CA ASN A 115 -3.74 5.85 -21.59
C ASN A 115 -3.75 6.40 -23.02
N SER A 116 -2.59 6.82 -23.54
CA SER A 116 -2.48 7.28 -24.92
C SER A 116 -2.75 6.17 -25.94
N LEU A 117 -2.23 4.97 -25.69
CA LEU A 117 -2.48 3.79 -26.54
C LEU A 117 -3.94 3.34 -26.48
N LEU A 118 -4.54 3.33 -25.28
CA LEU A 118 -5.94 2.96 -25.08
C LEU A 118 -6.89 3.99 -25.70
N SER A 119 -6.61 5.29 -25.56
CA SER A 119 -7.40 6.33 -26.21
C SER A 119 -7.25 6.28 -27.73
N TRP A 120 -6.05 6.03 -28.26
CA TRP A 120 -5.84 5.81 -29.69
C TRP A 120 -6.64 4.60 -30.21
N GLY A 121 -6.56 3.46 -29.55
CA GLY A 121 -7.34 2.27 -29.91
C GLY A 121 -8.85 2.46 -29.74
N GLY A 122 -9.26 3.14 -28.67
CA GLY A 122 -10.64 3.48 -28.36
C GLY A 122 -11.27 4.40 -29.42
N ASN A 123 -10.51 5.40 -29.89
CA ASN A 123 -10.94 6.27 -30.99
C ASN A 123 -11.25 5.49 -32.27
N LEU A 124 -10.55 4.37 -32.55
CA LEU A 124 -10.82 3.53 -33.72
C LEU A 124 -12.16 2.78 -33.62
N VAL A 125 -12.63 2.49 -32.41
CA VAL A 125 -13.92 1.80 -32.15
C VAL A 125 -15.02 2.74 -31.67
N GLY A 126 -14.79 4.06 -31.73
CA GLY A 126 -15.77 5.10 -31.36
C GLY A 126 -15.90 5.38 -29.86
N TYR A 127 -14.95 4.94 -29.04
CA TYR A 127 -14.89 5.18 -27.58
C TYR A 127 -13.61 5.94 -27.20
N SER A 128 -13.65 7.27 -27.14
CA SER A 128 -12.47 8.12 -26.91
C SER A 128 -11.94 8.14 -25.48
N ASP A 129 -12.80 7.86 -24.50
CA ASP A 129 -12.55 8.17 -23.09
C ASP A 129 -12.07 6.95 -22.27
N ILE A 130 -11.57 5.91 -22.95
CA ILE A 130 -11.05 4.71 -22.28
C ILE A 130 -9.64 4.99 -21.77
N THR A 131 -9.49 5.05 -20.44
CA THR A 131 -8.19 5.09 -19.78
C THR A 131 -7.92 3.79 -19.03
N PHE A 132 -6.65 3.55 -18.69
CA PHE A 132 -6.24 2.40 -17.89
C PHE A 132 -6.91 2.41 -16.51
N GLU A 133 -7.02 3.59 -15.90
CA GLU A 133 -7.67 3.76 -14.60
C GLU A 133 -9.18 3.46 -14.69
N PHE A 134 -9.85 3.85 -15.78
CA PHE A 134 -11.25 3.48 -16.02
C PHE A 134 -11.43 1.95 -16.11
N LEU A 135 -10.54 1.27 -16.84
CA LEU A 135 -10.58 -0.19 -16.95
C LEU A 135 -10.36 -0.88 -15.61
N LEU A 136 -9.39 -0.39 -14.83
CA LEU A 136 -9.16 -0.85 -13.46
C LEU A 136 -10.39 -0.60 -12.57
N GLY A 137 -11.02 0.57 -12.71
CA GLY A 137 -12.27 0.90 -12.02
C GLY A 137 -13.32 -0.16 -12.25
N LYS A 138 -13.61 -0.47 -13.53
CA LYS A 138 -14.56 -1.52 -13.89
C LYS A 138 -14.18 -2.91 -13.36
N LEU A 139 -12.89 -3.27 -13.43
CA LEU A 139 -12.37 -4.55 -12.98
C LEU A 139 -12.57 -4.76 -11.47
N PHE A 140 -12.37 -3.71 -10.67
CA PHE A 140 -12.42 -3.78 -9.20
C PHE A 140 -13.77 -3.38 -8.58
N ILE A 141 -14.80 -3.08 -9.39
CA ILE A 141 -16.18 -2.86 -8.89
C ILE A 141 -16.65 -3.99 -7.94
N PRO A 142 -16.48 -5.29 -8.27
CA PRO A 142 -16.94 -6.36 -7.38
C PRO A 142 -16.27 -6.30 -6.00
N LEU A 143 -14.99 -5.95 -5.97
CA LEU A 143 -14.25 -5.82 -4.71
C LEU A 143 -14.72 -4.61 -3.91
N ALA A 144 -14.90 -3.45 -4.54
CA ALA A 144 -15.46 -2.26 -3.90
C ALA A 144 -16.87 -2.52 -3.32
N TRP A 145 -17.67 -3.33 -4.02
CA TRP A 145 -19.00 -3.71 -3.57
C TRP A 145 -18.94 -4.65 -2.36
N ILE A 146 -18.07 -5.67 -2.38
CA ILE A 146 -17.85 -6.60 -1.24
C ILE A 146 -17.36 -5.85 0.01
N LEU A 147 -16.50 -4.84 -0.16
CA LEU A 147 -16.05 -3.98 0.94
C LEU A 147 -17.15 -3.07 1.51
N GLY A 148 -18.31 -3.00 0.86
CA GLY A 148 -19.49 -2.29 1.34
C GLY A 148 -19.49 -0.80 1.06
N CYS A 149 -18.88 -0.38 -0.06
CA CYS A 149 -18.99 0.99 -0.57
C CYS A 149 -20.40 1.28 -1.12
N ASP A 150 -20.75 2.57 -1.20
CA ASP A 150 -22.04 2.96 -1.76
C ASP A 150 -22.08 2.68 -3.28
N ASN A 151 -23.24 2.24 -3.79
CA ASN A 151 -23.40 1.84 -5.20
C ASN A 151 -22.95 2.90 -6.22
N LYS A 152 -23.12 4.18 -5.88
CA LYS A 152 -22.69 5.32 -6.71
C LYS A 152 -21.18 5.52 -6.76
N ASP A 153 -20.46 5.02 -5.76
CA ASP A 153 -19.02 5.24 -5.56
C ASP A 153 -18.18 4.03 -6.01
N LEU A 154 -18.82 2.92 -6.40
CA LEU A 154 -18.14 1.64 -6.69
C LEU A 154 -17.07 1.76 -7.77
N HIS A 155 -17.34 2.55 -8.81
CA HIS A 155 -16.38 2.73 -9.90
C HIS A 155 -15.14 3.49 -9.41
N GLU A 156 -15.35 4.60 -8.71
CA GLU A 156 -14.27 5.45 -8.22
C GLU A 156 -13.43 4.74 -7.15
N VAL A 157 -14.06 4.00 -6.23
CA VAL A 157 -13.32 3.19 -5.25
C VAL A 157 -12.61 2.01 -5.92
N GLY A 158 -13.25 1.34 -6.89
CA GLY A 158 -12.60 0.29 -7.67
C GLY A 158 -11.35 0.80 -8.39
N GLU A 159 -11.43 2.03 -8.93
CA GLU A 159 -10.33 2.67 -9.64
C GLU A 159 -9.17 2.95 -8.68
N LEU A 160 -9.45 3.47 -7.48
CA LEU A 160 -8.44 3.68 -6.44
C LEU A 160 -7.76 2.37 -6.03
N ILE A 161 -8.53 1.31 -5.79
CA ILE A 161 -7.98 -0.01 -5.42
C ILE A 161 -7.11 -0.58 -6.56
N GLY A 162 -7.56 -0.43 -7.80
CA GLY A 162 -6.80 -0.88 -8.97
C GLY A 162 -5.50 -0.09 -9.16
N ILE A 163 -5.54 1.24 -9.05
CA ILE A 163 -4.35 2.09 -9.11
C ILE A 163 -3.36 1.65 -8.04
N LYS A 164 -3.79 1.45 -6.80
CA LYS A 164 -2.91 0.98 -5.73
C LYS A 164 -2.32 -0.40 -6.02
N SER A 165 -3.11 -1.31 -6.59
CA SER A 165 -2.70 -2.70 -6.80
C SER A 165 -1.72 -2.87 -7.96
N PHE A 166 -1.84 -2.07 -9.02
CA PHE A 166 -1.00 -2.18 -10.22
C PHE A 166 0.08 -1.10 -10.32
N LEU A 167 -0.10 0.03 -9.62
CA LEU A 167 0.80 1.17 -9.64
C LEU A 167 1.35 1.34 -8.24
N THR A 168 0.97 2.41 -7.54
CA THR A 168 1.43 2.69 -6.18
C THR A 168 0.31 3.29 -5.34
N GLU A 169 0.40 3.08 -4.03
CA GLU A 169 -0.47 3.68 -3.03
C GLU A 169 -0.35 5.21 -3.02
N PHE A 170 0.82 5.77 -3.37
CA PHE A 170 1.03 7.22 -3.47
C PHE A 170 0.10 7.88 -4.48
N VAL A 171 0.02 7.33 -5.69
CA VAL A 171 -0.86 7.86 -6.75
C VAL A 171 -2.32 7.70 -6.35
N ALA A 172 -2.68 6.55 -5.74
CA ALA A 172 -4.04 6.31 -5.26
C ALA A 172 -4.44 7.28 -4.15
N PHE A 173 -3.58 7.51 -3.15
CA PHE A 173 -3.86 8.44 -2.05
C PHE A 173 -3.91 9.89 -2.50
N GLN A 174 -3.07 10.30 -3.45
CA GLN A 174 -3.15 11.63 -4.06
C GLN A 174 -4.52 11.84 -4.73
N LYS A 175 -5.01 10.83 -5.47
CA LYS A 175 -6.33 10.89 -6.11
C LYS A 175 -7.48 10.88 -5.10
N LEU A 176 -7.39 10.08 -4.05
CA LEU A 176 -8.37 10.06 -2.95
C LEU A 176 -8.43 11.40 -2.21
N GLY A 177 -7.28 12.05 -2.03
CA GLY A 177 -7.15 13.34 -1.36
C GLY A 177 -7.84 14.49 -2.10
N ILE A 178 -7.77 14.48 -3.43
CA ILE A 178 -8.38 15.50 -4.30
C ILE A 178 -9.85 15.18 -4.61
N SER A 179 -10.25 13.90 -4.54
CA SER A 179 -11.65 13.52 -4.74
C SER A 179 -12.55 14.11 -3.66
N HIS A 180 -13.65 14.75 -4.06
CA HIS A 180 -14.71 15.25 -3.17
C HIS A 180 -16.08 14.62 -3.46
N THR A 181 -16.16 13.69 -4.42
CA THR A 181 -17.38 13.04 -4.90
C THR A 181 -17.80 11.85 -4.04
N LEU A 182 -16.83 11.16 -3.46
CA LEU A 182 -17.06 9.99 -2.60
C LEU A 182 -17.86 10.33 -1.35
N SER A 183 -18.81 9.46 -0.99
CA SER A 183 -19.48 9.53 0.30
C SER A 183 -18.47 9.38 1.44
N ARG A 184 -18.83 9.89 2.63
CA ARG A 184 -18.00 9.74 3.82
C ARG A 184 -17.68 8.27 4.11
N ARG A 185 -18.66 7.37 3.93
CA ARG A 185 -18.49 5.93 4.14
C ARG A 185 -17.49 5.34 3.14
N SER A 186 -17.69 5.59 1.85
CA SER A 186 -16.83 5.05 0.79
C SER A 186 -15.40 5.59 0.89
N ARG A 187 -15.24 6.86 1.26
CA ARG A 187 -13.92 7.47 1.51
C ARG A 187 -13.18 6.77 2.64
N ILE A 188 -13.85 6.48 3.76
CA ILE A 188 -13.24 5.76 4.88
C ILE A 188 -12.84 4.35 4.42
N ILE A 189 -13.74 3.63 3.74
CA ILE A 189 -13.42 2.27 3.24
C ILE A 189 -12.22 2.31 2.29
N ALA A 190 -12.18 3.28 1.37
CA ALA A 190 -11.05 3.47 0.46
C ALA A 190 -9.75 3.73 1.24
N THR A 191 -9.75 4.59 2.25
CA THR A 191 -8.56 4.83 3.09
C THR A 191 -7.99 3.53 3.68
N TYR A 192 -8.85 2.63 4.19
CA TYR A 192 -8.41 1.35 4.73
C TYR A 192 -7.94 0.39 3.63
N ALA A 193 -8.63 0.33 2.49
CA ALA A 193 -8.27 -0.54 1.37
C ALA A 193 -6.93 -0.15 0.72
N LEU A 194 -6.60 1.14 0.73
CA LEU A 194 -5.35 1.68 0.18
C LEU A 194 -4.17 1.59 1.16
N CYS A 195 -4.44 1.47 2.47
CA CYS A 195 -3.42 1.47 3.52
C CYS A 195 -2.62 0.16 3.56
N GLY A 196 -1.67 0.01 2.65
CA GLY A 196 -0.66 -1.05 2.65
C GLY A 196 0.21 -1.03 1.40
N PHE A 197 1.46 -1.48 1.51
CA PHE A 197 2.43 -1.55 0.41
C PHE A 197 2.23 -2.73 -0.54
N ALA A 198 1.11 -3.46 -0.47
CA ALA A 198 0.85 -4.58 -1.37
C ALA A 198 0.59 -4.09 -2.81
N ASN A 199 1.68 -3.94 -3.57
CA ASN A 199 1.78 -3.65 -4.99
C ASN A 199 2.96 -4.49 -5.56
N PRO A 200 3.08 -4.67 -6.88
CA PRO A 200 4.11 -5.52 -7.49
C PRO A 200 5.51 -4.90 -7.54
N ALA A 201 5.68 -3.64 -7.11
CA ALA A 201 6.93 -2.89 -7.18
C ALA A 201 7.78 -3.00 -5.91
#